data_AF-A0A9W9G4V0-F1
#
_entry.id   AF-A0A9W9G4V0-F1
#
_cell.length_a   1.000
_cell.length_b   1.000
_cell.length_c   1.000
_cell.angle_alpha   90.00
_cell.angle_beta   90.00
_cell.angle_gamma   90.00
#
_symmetry.space_group_name_H-M   'P 1'
#
loop_
_entity.id
_entity.type
_entity.pdbx_description
1 polymer ?
#
loop_
_entity_poly.entity_id
_entity_poly.type
_entity_poly.pdbx_seq_one_letter_code
_entity_poly.pdbx_strand_id
1 'polypeptide(L)'
;METVPPATTWHEFSAHPTSNPMTHPWVTGLFDLDGNSTSTRFYRLLSRRAVVLKQTWFHEWHDDRLIPWAHYILVTMSMEELPALMDFLINDPEGEQLSAETIRG
;
A
#
# COMPACT_ATOMS: atom_id res chain seq x y z
N MET A 1 -13.76 1.23 -49.02
CA MET A 1 -14.60 1.28 -47.81
C MET A 1 -14.30 0.02 -47.04
N GLU A 2 -13.31 0.11 -46.16
CA GLU A 2 -12.84 -1.01 -45.33
C GLU A 2 -13.52 -0.87 -43.97
N THR A 3 -14.40 -1.81 -43.65
CA THR A 3 -15.26 -1.77 -42.47
C THR A 3 -14.46 -2.24 -41.25
N VAL A 4 -14.22 -1.34 -40.31
CA VAL A 4 -13.62 -1.63 -39.00
C VAL A 4 -14.55 -2.55 -38.20
N PRO A 5 -14.09 -3.69 -37.66
CA PRO A 5 -14.91 -4.54 -36.79
C PRO A 5 -15.09 -3.91 -35.39
N PRO A 6 -16.23 -4.16 -34.71
CA PRO A 6 -16.56 -3.53 -33.43
C PRO A 6 -15.69 -4.06 -32.29
N ALA A 7 -15.28 -3.16 -31.39
CA ALA A 7 -14.49 -3.45 -30.20
C ALA A 7 -15.13 -4.60 -29.39
N THR A 8 -14.48 -5.76 -29.39
CA THR A 8 -14.96 -6.96 -28.70
C THR A 8 -13.83 -7.57 -27.87
N THR A 9 -14.15 -7.75 -26.59
CA THR A 9 -13.57 -8.64 -25.57
C THR A 9 -12.16 -8.36 -25.07
N TRP A 10 -12.11 -7.60 -23.95
CA TRP A 10 -11.08 -7.73 -22.92
C TRP A 10 -11.05 -9.19 -22.43
N HIS A 11 -10.04 -9.95 -22.82
CA HIS A 11 -9.79 -11.26 -22.21
C HIS A 11 -9.33 -11.05 -20.75
N GLU A 12 -10.30 -11.16 -19.85
CA GLU A 12 -10.27 -12.03 -18.66
C GLU A 12 -8.87 -12.22 -18.04
N PHE A 13 -8.49 -11.30 -17.15
CA PHE A 13 -7.60 -11.62 -16.03
C PHE A 13 -8.34 -12.67 -15.16
N SER A 14 -8.19 -13.95 -15.50
CA SER A 14 -8.71 -15.03 -14.68
C SER A 14 -7.87 -15.12 -13.40
N ALA A 15 -8.38 -14.55 -12.31
CA ALA A 15 -7.86 -14.83 -10.98
C ALA A 15 -7.92 -16.34 -10.74
N HIS A 16 -6.78 -16.97 -10.45
CA HIS A 16 -6.74 -18.36 -10.02
C HIS A 16 -7.35 -18.46 -8.61
N PRO A 17 -8.33 -19.35 -8.37
CA PRO A 17 -9.01 -19.41 -7.09
C PRO A 17 -8.28 -20.39 -6.15
N THR A 18 -7.28 -19.92 -5.40
CA THR A 18 -6.81 -20.63 -4.19
C THR A 18 -6.32 -19.66 -3.12
N SER A 19 -7.25 -19.06 -2.38
CA SER A 19 -7.07 -18.78 -0.95
C SER A 19 -8.44 -18.46 -0.33
N ASN A 20 -8.59 -18.87 0.93
CA ASN A 20 -9.77 -18.72 1.78
C ASN A 20 -10.49 -17.34 1.62
N PRO A 21 -11.82 -17.29 1.40
CA PRO A 21 -12.57 -16.05 1.14
C PRO A 21 -12.63 -15.05 2.31
N MET A 22 -12.02 -15.36 3.47
CA MET A 22 -11.79 -14.40 4.54
C MET A 22 -10.42 -13.67 4.48
N THR A 23 -9.58 -13.93 3.47
CA THR A 23 -8.15 -13.55 3.53
C THR A 23 -7.72 -12.40 2.60
N HIS A 24 -8.49 -12.00 1.58
CA HIS A 24 -8.06 -10.86 0.74
C HIS A 24 -9.17 -9.83 0.48
N PRO A 25 -9.55 -9.00 1.47
CA PRO A 25 -10.42 -7.86 1.24
C PRO A 25 -9.58 -6.59 1.01
N TRP A 26 -8.76 -6.57 -0.04
CA TRP A 26 -7.91 -5.44 -0.43
C TRP A 26 -6.96 -4.96 0.69
N VAL A 27 -5.66 -5.25 0.60
CA VAL A 27 -4.67 -4.54 1.42
C VAL A 27 -4.88 -3.04 1.18
N THR A 28 -5.48 -2.36 2.16
CA THR A 28 -5.80 -0.94 2.04
C THR A 28 -4.55 -0.18 2.42
N GLY A 29 -3.75 0.18 1.42
CA GLY A 29 -2.62 1.09 1.59
C GLY A 29 -3.12 2.53 1.74
N LEU A 30 -2.77 3.19 2.84
CA LEU A 30 -3.03 4.61 3.06
C LEU A 30 -1.73 5.39 2.87
N PHE A 31 -1.74 6.31 1.90
CA PHE A 31 -0.59 7.16 1.62
C PHE A 31 -0.61 8.39 2.52
N ASP A 32 0.45 8.52 3.32
CA ASP A 32 0.78 9.73 4.05
C ASP A 32 1.90 10.47 3.31
N LEU A 33 1.54 11.61 2.71
CA LEU A 33 2.43 12.38 1.85
C LEU A 33 2.74 13.71 2.52
N ASP A 34 4.00 13.91 2.90
CA ASP A 34 4.48 15.21 3.35
C ASP A 34 4.61 16.19 2.19
N GLY A 35 4.21 17.44 2.45
CA GLY A 35 4.38 18.58 1.53
C GLY A 35 5.44 19.54 2.06
N ASN A 36 5.21 20.85 1.93
CA ASN A 36 6.09 21.89 2.50
C ASN A 36 5.98 22.03 4.03
N SER A 37 5.40 21.04 4.69
CA SER A 37 5.15 20.98 6.13
C SER A 37 4.89 19.52 6.50
N THR A 38 5.00 19.25 7.79
CA THR A 38 4.74 17.97 8.44
C THR A 38 3.32 17.44 8.22
N SER A 39 3.14 16.11 8.12
CA SER A 39 1.80 15.51 7.99
C SER A 39 0.96 15.65 9.26
N THR A 40 -0.15 16.38 9.14
CA THR A 40 -1.15 16.53 10.21
C THR A 40 -2.08 15.32 10.35
N ARG A 41 -2.06 14.39 9.40
CA ARG A 41 -2.98 13.24 9.36
C ARG A 41 -2.33 11.92 9.72
N PHE A 42 -1.00 11.88 9.86
CA PHE A 42 -0.25 10.65 10.05
C PHE A 42 -0.80 9.76 11.17
N TYR A 43 -0.98 10.29 12.39
CA TYR A 43 -1.57 9.54 13.50
C TYR A 43 -2.99 9.05 13.27
N ARG A 44 -3.80 9.83 12.54
CA ARG A 44 -5.16 9.44 12.19
C ARG A 44 -5.18 8.30 11.15
N LEU A 45 -4.13 8.20 10.34
CA LEU A 45 -3.96 7.07 9.42
C LEU A 45 -3.48 5.83 10.19
N LEU A 46 -2.53 5.98 11.12
CA LEU A 46 -2.06 4.88 11.99
C LEU A 46 -3.19 4.27 12.84
N SER A 47 -4.18 5.06 13.24
CA SER A 47 -5.34 4.54 13.98
C SER A 47 -6.30 3.70 13.12
N ARG A 48 -6.05 3.56 11.81
CA ARG A 48 -6.86 2.74 10.92
C ARG A 48 -6.21 1.37 10.76
N ARG A 49 -7.04 0.35 10.56
CA ARG A 49 -6.59 -1.02 10.25
C ARG A 49 -6.10 -1.11 8.79
N ALA A 50 -4.99 -0.44 8.50
CA ALA A 50 -4.46 -0.26 7.16
C ALA A 50 -2.94 -0.10 7.22
N VAL A 51 -2.24 -0.51 6.16
CA VAL A 51 -0.81 -0.25 6.01
C VAL A 51 -0.63 1.22 5.64
N VAL A 52 0.14 1.96 6.44
CA VAL A 52 0.45 3.37 6.16
C VAL A 52 1.78 3.46 5.42
N LEU A 53 1.75 4.01 4.20
CA LEU A 53 2.95 4.33 3.42
C LEU A 53 3.29 5.80 3.68
N LYS A 54 4.37 6.06 4.43
CA LYS A 54 4.81 7.42 4.79
C LYS A 54 5.92 7.88 3.87
N GLN A 55 5.70 9.02 3.23
CA GLN A 55 6.73 9.81 2.59
C GLN A 55 7.02 11.02 3.48
N THR A 56 8.26 11.16 3.95
CA THR A 56 8.62 12.26 4.86
C THR A 56 9.94 12.94 4.51
N TRP A 57 9.97 14.26 4.69
CA TRP A 57 11.14 15.12 4.48
C TRP A 57 11.72 15.65 5.80
N PHE A 58 10.93 15.66 6.88
CA PHE A 58 11.25 16.37 8.11
C PHE A 58 11.41 15.39 9.27
N HIS A 59 12.37 15.65 10.14
CA HIS A 59 12.41 15.00 11.44
C HIS A 59 11.28 15.56 12.30
N GLU A 60 10.36 14.70 12.72
CA GLU A 60 9.21 15.05 13.52
C GLU A 60 9.46 14.72 15.00
N TRP A 61 8.75 15.43 15.89
CA TRP A 61 8.86 15.27 17.35
C TRP A 61 8.52 13.85 17.85
N HIS A 62 8.00 12.99 17.00
CA HIS A 62 7.55 11.65 17.32
C HIS A 62 8.28 10.51 16.61
N ASP A 63 9.31 10.82 15.81
CA ASP A 63 10.05 9.78 15.09
C ASP A 63 10.67 8.74 16.04
N ASP A 64 11.02 9.15 17.25
CA ASP A 64 11.55 8.26 18.29
C ASP A 64 10.50 7.29 18.87
N ARG A 65 9.22 7.46 18.52
CA ARG A 65 8.10 6.67 19.06
C ARG A 65 7.55 5.67 18.06
N LEU A 66 7.80 5.88 16.76
CA LEU A 66 7.25 5.07 15.68
C LEU A 66 8.38 4.44 14.89
N ILE A 67 8.41 3.11 14.92
CA ILE A 67 9.44 2.31 14.27
C ILE A 67 8.99 2.00 12.83
N PRO A 68 9.77 2.37 11.80
CA PRO A 68 9.54 1.96 10.42
C PRO A 68 9.46 0.43 10.30
N TRP A 69 8.63 -0.07 9.40
CA TRP A 69 8.31 -1.49 9.18
C TRP A 69 7.54 -2.19 10.31
N ALA A 70 7.47 -1.59 11.50
CA ALA A 70 6.61 -2.08 12.60
C ALA A 70 5.26 -1.35 12.66
N HIS A 71 5.22 -0.05 12.37
CA HIS A 71 3.99 0.76 12.43
C HIS A 71 3.59 1.38 11.09
N TYR A 72 4.56 1.58 10.19
CA TYR A 72 4.35 2.16 8.87
C TYR A 72 5.51 1.80 7.94
N ILE A 73 5.32 1.91 6.63
CA ILE A 73 6.38 1.68 5.63
C ILE A 73 6.87 3.03 5.11
N LEU A 74 8.18 3.22 5.07
CA LEU A 74 8.80 4.41 4.48
C LEU A 74 8.89 4.24 2.96
N VAL A 75 8.51 5.29 2.23
CA VAL A 75 8.69 5.39 0.78
C VAL A 75 9.49 6.63 0.41
N THR A 76 10.24 6.54 -0.68
CA THR A 76 11.04 7.60 -1.27
C THR A 76 10.15 8.71 -1.84
N MET A 77 10.74 9.89 -2.00
CA MET A 77 10.06 11.04 -2.60
C MET A 77 9.69 10.82 -4.07
N SER A 78 10.45 9.99 -4.80
CA SER A 78 10.15 9.66 -6.20
C SER A 78 9.07 8.58 -6.33
N MET A 79 8.81 7.82 -5.26
CA MET A 79 7.84 6.73 -5.21
C MET A 79 8.06 5.64 -6.28
N GLU A 80 9.27 5.53 -6.83
CA GLU A 80 9.57 4.60 -7.92
C GLU A 80 9.43 3.14 -7.49
N GLU A 81 9.59 2.86 -6.20
CA GLU A 81 9.45 1.53 -5.63
C GLU A 81 8.00 1.08 -5.45
N LEU A 82 7.00 1.98 -5.54
CA LEU A 82 5.61 1.64 -5.24
C LEU A 82 5.07 0.45 -6.04
N PRO A 83 5.34 0.28 -7.34
CA PRO A 83 4.85 -0.88 -8.07
C PRO A 83 5.37 -2.19 -7.49
N ALA A 84 6.67 -2.27 -7.20
CA ALA A 84 7.30 -3.46 -6.64
C ALA A 84 6.87 -3.70 -5.18
N LEU A 85 6.75 -2.63 -4.39
CA LEU A 85 6.28 -2.70 -3.01
C LEU A 85 4.82 -3.19 -2.94
N MET A 86 3.94 -2.66 -3.78
CA MET A 86 2.54 -3.07 -3.82
C MET A 86 2.39 -4.51 -4.32
N ASP A 87 3.19 -4.93 -5.31
CA ASP A 87 3.24 -6.32 -5.76
C ASP A 87 3.66 -7.25 -4.62
N PHE A 88 4.73 -6.90 -3.89
CA PHE A 88 5.17 -7.63 -2.71
C PHE A 88 4.08 -7.72 -1.63
N LEU A 89 3.46 -6.60 -1.25
CA LEU A 89 2.44 -6.59 -0.18
C LEU A 89 1.16 -7.36 -0.53
N ILE A 90 0.87 -7.55 -1.82
CA ILE A 90 -0.37 -8.20 -2.29
C ILE A 90 -0.13 -9.66 -2.68
N ASN A 91 1.00 -9.95 -3.33
CA ASN A 91 1.24 -11.24 -4.00
C ASN A 91 2.34 -12.08 -3.33
N ASP A 92 3.04 -11.55 -2.33
CA ASP A 92 4.07 -12.29 -1.58
C ASP A 92 3.59 -12.68 -0.16
N PRO A 93 3.74 -13.94 0.27
CA PRO A 93 3.40 -14.37 1.63
C PRO A 93 4.11 -13.58 2.74
N GLU A 94 5.35 -13.16 2.52
CA GLU A 94 6.09 -12.34 3.48
C GLU A 94 5.51 -10.92 3.54
N GLY A 95 5.05 -10.39 2.41
CA GLY A 95 4.37 -9.10 2.33
C GLY A 95 3.01 -9.10 3.01
N GLU A 96 2.27 -10.20 2.91
CA GLU A 96 1.02 -10.41 3.65
C GLU A 96 1.28 -10.43 5.16
N GLN A 97 2.29 -11.18 5.60
CA GLN A 97 2.66 -11.24 7.02
C GLN A 97 3.08 -9.88 7.56
N LEU A 98 3.94 -9.15 6.84
CA LEU A 98 4.39 -7.81 7.19
C LEU A 98 3.21 -6.84 7.30
N SER A 99 2.27 -6.89 6.36
CA SER A 99 1.05 -6.08 6.38
C SER A 99 0.23 -6.37 7.65
N ALA A 100 0.08 -7.65 7.98
CA ALA A 100 -0.67 -8.07 9.17
C ALA A 100 0.02 -7.64 10.47
N GLU A 101 1.35 -7.66 10.53
CA GLU A 101 2.13 -7.19 11.68
C GLU A 101 2.03 -5.68 11.83
N THR A 102 2.21 -4.94 10.73
CA THR A 102 2.14 -3.47 10.70
C THR A 102 0.77 -2.94 11.14
N ILE A 103 -0.31 -3.64 10.79
CA ILE A 103 -1.69 -3.28 11.20
C ILE A 103 -1.96 -3.56 12.68
N ARG A 104 -1.20 -4.47 13.31
CA ARG A 104 -1.38 -4.88 14.71
C ARG A 104 -0.55 -4.07 15.70
N GLY A 105 0.58 -3.52 15.27
CA GLY A 105 1.45 -2.64 16.05
C GLY A 105 0.82 -1.27 16.30
#